data_AF-A0A8G2DZY5-F1
#
_entry.id   AF-A0A8G2DZY5-F1
#
_cell.length_a   1.000
_cell.length_b   1.000
_cell.length_c   1.000
_cell.angle_alpha   90.00
_cell.angle_beta   90.00
_cell.angle_gamma   90.00
#
_symmetry.space_group_name_H-M   'P 1'
#
loop_
_entity.id
_entity.type
_entity.pdbx_description
1 polymer ?
#
loop_
_entity_poly.entity_id
_entity_poly.type
_entity_poly.pdbx_seq_one_letter_code
_entity_poly.pdbx_strand_id
1 'polypeptide(L)'
;MTLPTLLEGRLALPLIGSPMFIISQPALVMAQCRAGIVGAFPSLNARPSGMFEAWLQQLQAELTDADAPFAVNLIVHRSNARLEEDLALCVQYRVPLVITSLGAREDVNAAIHSYGGIVLHDVIDDMFARKAIEKGADGLIAVAAGAGGHAGTLSPFALIQEIRQWFDGPLALSGSIATGRAIAAARMMGADLAYMGSPFIATAEANADPAYKQMIVDSHAADIVYSDVFTGVHGNYLRPSIVASGLDPDSLPKAKDMDFAAMTGGEKKAWRDVWGCGQGIGAVDKVQPTADFVAGLKADYRAAVAGFTL
;
A
#
# COMPACT_ATOMS: atom_id res chain seq x y z
N MET A 1 -10.42 20.03 5.74
CA MET A 1 -10.16 18.71 5.12
C MET A 1 -9.72 19.00 3.70
N THR A 2 -8.51 18.58 3.34
CA THR A 2 -7.89 18.82 2.02
C THR A 2 -7.98 17.59 1.12
N LEU A 3 -8.94 16.72 1.40
CA LEU A 3 -9.20 15.53 0.58
C LEU A 3 -9.51 15.97 -0.86
N PRO A 4 -8.92 15.30 -1.86
CA PRO A 4 -9.26 15.56 -3.25
C PRO A 4 -10.77 15.38 -3.50
N THR A 5 -11.35 16.26 -4.32
CA THR A 5 -12.80 16.26 -4.62
C THR A 5 -13.31 14.91 -5.10
N LEU A 6 -12.48 14.11 -5.78
CA LEU A 6 -12.85 12.77 -6.24
C LEU A 6 -13.15 11.77 -5.11
N LEU A 7 -12.70 12.04 -3.88
CA LEU A 7 -12.96 11.22 -2.70
C LEU A 7 -14.14 11.72 -1.86
N GLU A 8 -14.61 12.96 -2.09
CA GLU A 8 -15.67 13.56 -1.29
C GLU A 8 -16.99 12.80 -1.47
N GLY A 9 -17.62 12.43 -0.35
CA GLY A 9 -18.91 11.73 -0.34
C GLY A 9 -18.89 10.27 -0.83
N ARG A 10 -17.76 9.76 -1.29
CA ARG A 10 -17.63 8.38 -1.84
C ARG A 10 -16.99 7.37 -0.90
N LEU A 11 -16.42 7.83 0.22
CA LEU A 11 -15.73 6.97 1.18
C LEU A 11 -16.60 6.67 2.41
N ALA A 12 -16.75 5.38 2.73
CA ALA A 12 -17.32 4.91 3.98
C ALA A 12 -16.31 4.92 5.13
N LEU A 13 -15.01 4.89 4.82
CA LEU A 13 -13.90 5.11 5.74
C LEU A 13 -12.82 5.97 5.06
N PRO A 14 -12.11 6.83 5.81
CA PRO A 14 -10.96 7.57 5.30
C PRO A 14 -9.76 6.61 5.16
N LEU A 15 -9.83 5.71 4.18
CA LEU A 15 -8.92 4.59 4.02
C LEU A 15 -8.61 4.33 2.54
N ILE A 16 -7.33 4.11 2.27
CA ILE A 16 -6.83 3.50 1.03
C ILE A 16 -6.33 2.09 1.36
N GLY A 17 -6.84 1.08 0.65
CA GLY A 17 -6.26 -0.26 0.63
C GLY A 17 -4.97 -0.22 -0.19
N SER A 18 -3.83 -0.39 0.47
CA SER A 18 -2.52 -0.20 -0.17
C SER A 18 -2.30 -1.17 -1.33
N PRO A 19 -1.64 -0.74 -2.42
CA PRO A 19 -1.23 -1.59 -3.51
C PRO A 19 -0.14 -2.55 -3.03
N MET A 20 -0.42 -3.85 -3.11
CA MET A 20 0.50 -4.91 -2.69
C MET A 20 0.93 -5.73 -3.91
N PHE A 21 2.23 -5.89 -4.09
CA PHE A 21 2.79 -6.65 -5.21
C PHE A 21 2.28 -8.10 -5.18
N ILE A 22 1.81 -8.60 -6.33
CA ILE A 22 1.15 -9.90 -6.54
C ILE A 22 -0.23 -10.06 -5.85
N ILE A 23 -0.43 -9.43 -4.69
CA ILE A 23 -1.64 -9.61 -3.85
C ILE A 23 -2.82 -8.78 -4.37
N SER A 24 -2.60 -7.50 -4.65
CA SER A 24 -3.65 -6.60 -5.13
C SER A 24 -3.94 -6.85 -6.60
N GLN A 25 -5.06 -7.52 -6.87
CA GLN A 25 -5.60 -7.82 -8.19
C GLN A 25 -7.06 -7.35 -8.28
N PRO A 26 -7.70 -7.37 -9.47
CA PRO A 26 -9.03 -6.78 -9.65
C PRO A 26 -10.08 -7.28 -8.65
N ALA A 27 -10.05 -8.56 -8.26
CA ALA A 27 -10.99 -9.10 -7.27
C ALA A 27 -10.93 -8.35 -5.93
N LEU A 28 -9.73 -8.18 -5.35
CA LEU A 28 -9.54 -7.44 -4.11
C LEU A 28 -9.86 -5.96 -4.29
N VAL A 29 -9.39 -5.34 -5.37
CA VAL A 29 -9.60 -3.91 -5.64
C VAL A 29 -11.09 -3.59 -5.76
N MET A 30 -11.84 -4.37 -6.53
CA MET A 30 -13.29 -4.20 -6.67
C MET A 30 -14.00 -4.38 -5.32
N ALA A 31 -13.61 -5.38 -4.53
CA ALA A 31 -14.21 -5.62 -3.22
C ALA A 31 -13.96 -4.45 -2.25
N GLN A 32 -12.76 -3.86 -2.27
CA GLN A 32 -12.41 -2.66 -1.49
C GLN A 32 -13.25 -1.45 -1.94
N CYS A 33 -13.31 -1.18 -3.24
CA CYS A 33 -14.09 -0.08 -3.80
C CYS A 33 -15.58 -0.17 -3.43
N ARG A 34 -16.19 -1.36 -3.61
CA ARG A 34 -17.60 -1.63 -3.26
C ARG A 34 -17.87 -1.56 -1.76
N ALA A 35 -16.87 -1.85 -0.92
CA ALA A 35 -16.96 -1.70 0.52
C ALA A 35 -16.83 -0.23 1.00
N GLY A 36 -16.54 0.69 0.09
CA GLY A 36 -16.49 2.13 0.34
C GLY A 36 -15.11 2.62 0.81
N ILE A 37 -14.03 1.99 0.36
CA ILE A 37 -12.65 2.47 0.56
C ILE A 37 -11.91 2.48 -0.78
N VAL A 38 -10.87 3.30 -0.93
CA VAL A 38 -10.09 3.30 -2.17
C VAL A 38 -9.39 1.95 -2.32
N GLY A 39 -9.66 1.21 -3.39
CA GLY A 39 -8.91 -0.01 -3.73
C GLY A 39 -7.71 0.33 -4.59
N ALA A 40 -6.51 -0.16 -4.26
CA ALA A 40 -5.31 0.13 -5.04
C ALA A 40 -4.53 -1.11 -5.48
N PHE A 41 -3.86 -1.03 -6.62
CA PHE A 41 -2.98 -2.10 -7.12
C PHE A 41 -1.75 -1.57 -7.89
N PRO A 42 -0.60 -2.24 -7.84
CA PRO A 42 0.53 -1.95 -8.72
C PRO A 42 0.24 -2.34 -10.17
N SER A 43 0.53 -1.47 -11.14
CA SER A 43 0.42 -1.80 -12.58
C SER A 43 1.28 -3.02 -12.96
N LEU A 44 2.40 -3.19 -12.26
CA LEU A 44 3.33 -4.29 -12.44
C LEU A 44 2.78 -5.66 -12.03
N ASN A 45 1.65 -5.73 -11.32
CA ASN A 45 0.96 -7.00 -11.04
C ASN A 45 0.31 -7.58 -12.29
N ALA A 46 -0.15 -6.72 -13.20
CA ALA A 46 -0.83 -7.14 -14.41
C ALA A 46 0.20 -7.69 -15.42
N ARG A 47 0.28 -9.02 -15.50
CA ARG A 47 1.17 -9.76 -16.40
C ARG A 47 0.40 -10.94 -17.02
N PRO A 48 0.67 -11.34 -18.28
CA PRO A 48 1.63 -10.76 -19.24
C PRO A 48 1.17 -9.39 -19.82
N SER A 49 1.87 -8.86 -20.84
CA SER A 49 1.50 -7.60 -21.52
C SER A 49 0.03 -7.65 -22.02
N GLY A 50 -0.63 -6.49 -22.05
CA GLY A 50 -2.08 -6.35 -22.32
C GLY A 50 -2.99 -6.59 -21.11
N MET A 51 -2.51 -7.29 -20.07
CA MET A 51 -3.32 -7.55 -18.87
C MET A 51 -3.69 -6.28 -18.11
N PHE A 52 -2.82 -5.26 -18.12
CA PHE A 52 -3.08 -4.01 -17.39
C PHE A 52 -4.27 -3.25 -17.99
N GLU A 53 -4.32 -3.16 -19.33
CA GLU A 53 -5.45 -2.55 -20.03
C GLU A 53 -6.75 -3.31 -19.75
N ALA A 54 -6.74 -4.64 -19.80
CA ALA A 54 -7.91 -5.46 -19.49
C ALA A 54 -8.42 -5.23 -18.05
N TRP A 55 -7.53 -5.05 -17.07
CA TRP A 55 -7.92 -4.73 -15.69
C TRP A 55 -8.57 -3.35 -15.59
N LEU A 56 -8.03 -2.34 -16.30
CA LEU A 56 -8.62 -1.00 -16.33
C LEU A 56 -10.03 -1.02 -16.95
N GLN A 57 -10.20 -1.73 -18.08
CA GLN A 57 -11.50 -1.94 -18.71
C GLN A 57 -12.50 -2.62 -17.78
N GLN A 58 -12.07 -3.68 -17.09
CA GLN A 58 -12.91 -4.39 -16.13
C GLN A 58 -13.34 -3.46 -14.97
N LEU A 59 -12.41 -2.74 -14.35
CA LEU A 59 -12.71 -1.85 -13.24
C LEU A 59 -13.67 -0.73 -13.63
N GLN A 60 -13.52 -0.14 -14.81
CA GLN A 60 -14.45 0.88 -15.31
C GLN A 60 -15.84 0.33 -15.65
N ALA A 61 -15.92 -0.92 -16.12
CA ALA A 61 -17.21 -1.54 -16.43
C ALA A 61 -17.98 -1.96 -15.16
N GLU A 62 -17.26 -2.34 -14.10
CA GLU A 62 -17.81 -2.96 -12.90
C GLU A 62 -18.04 -2.00 -11.73
N LEU A 63 -17.35 -0.85 -11.72
CA LEU A 63 -17.46 0.18 -10.68
C LEU A 63 -18.29 1.37 -11.18
N THR A 64 -19.08 1.93 -10.28
CA THR A 64 -19.97 3.06 -10.56
C THR A 64 -19.59 4.28 -9.72
N ASP A 65 -20.25 5.41 -9.94
CA ASP A 65 -20.05 6.62 -9.12
C ASP A 65 -20.52 6.46 -7.66
N ALA A 66 -21.29 5.41 -7.35
CA ALA A 66 -21.67 5.06 -5.98
C ALA A 66 -20.56 4.32 -5.22
N ASP A 67 -19.61 3.70 -5.92
CA ASP A 67 -18.49 2.99 -5.32
C ASP A 67 -17.34 3.96 -4.99
N ALA A 68 -16.43 3.57 -4.09
CA ALA A 68 -15.18 4.31 -3.92
C ALA A 68 -14.28 4.15 -5.16
N PRO A 69 -13.44 5.14 -5.50
CA PRO A 69 -12.57 5.05 -6.67
C PRO A 69 -11.44 4.03 -6.46
N PHE A 70 -10.90 3.52 -7.55
CA PHE A 70 -9.66 2.73 -7.51
C PHE A 70 -8.43 3.62 -7.70
N ALA A 71 -7.26 3.10 -7.33
CA ALA A 71 -5.97 3.73 -7.57
C ALA A 71 -4.99 2.77 -8.24
N VAL A 72 -4.10 3.32 -9.08
CA VAL A 72 -3.00 2.56 -9.70
C VAL A 72 -1.68 3.03 -9.13
N ASN A 73 -0.86 2.10 -8.65
CA ASN A 73 0.52 2.37 -8.28
C ASN A 73 1.48 2.19 -9.46
N LEU A 74 2.24 3.24 -9.73
CA LEU A 74 3.32 3.28 -10.71
C LEU A 74 4.67 3.40 -9.98
N ILE A 75 5.52 2.38 -10.13
CA ILE A 75 6.91 2.44 -9.67
C ILE A 75 7.70 3.29 -10.66
N VAL A 76 8.13 4.49 -10.25
CA VAL A 76 8.77 5.47 -11.15
C VAL A 76 10.30 5.38 -11.17
N HIS A 77 10.86 4.32 -10.59
CA HIS A 77 12.29 4.06 -10.63
C HIS A 77 12.77 3.81 -12.08
N ARG A 78 13.97 4.30 -12.41
CA ARG A 78 14.57 4.21 -13.75
C ARG A 78 14.71 2.80 -14.33
N SER A 79 14.70 1.77 -13.49
CA SER A 79 14.78 0.36 -13.93
C SER A 79 13.43 -0.21 -14.39
N ASN A 80 12.32 0.52 -14.20
CA ASN A 80 11.01 0.06 -14.63
C ASN A 80 10.83 0.29 -16.14
N ALA A 81 11.07 -0.75 -16.92
CA ALA A 81 10.92 -0.73 -18.38
C ALA A 81 9.45 -0.59 -18.87
N ARG A 82 8.45 -0.76 -17.99
CA ARG A 82 7.02 -0.67 -18.33
C ARG A 82 6.39 0.69 -18.03
N LEU A 83 7.12 1.60 -17.39
CA LEU A 83 6.54 2.83 -16.86
C LEU A 83 5.83 3.67 -17.93
N GLU A 84 6.44 3.86 -19.10
CA GLU A 84 5.88 4.70 -20.16
C GLU A 84 4.61 4.10 -20.77
N GLU A 85 4.61 2.78 -21.02
CA GLU A 85 3.44 2.03 -21.52
C GLU A 85 2.28 2.07 -20.50
N ASP A 86 2.58 1.76 -19.23
CA ASP A 86 1.57 1.77 -18.17
C ASP A 86 1.05 3.20 -17.93
N LEU A 87 1.90 4.24 -17.99
CA LEU A 87 1.48 5.64 -17.87
C LEU A 87 0.53 6.05 -19.01
N ALA A 88 0.83 5.66 -20.25
CA ALA A 88 -0.03 5.94 -21.39
C ALA A 88 -1.43 5.34 -21.20
N LEU A 89 -1.52 4.12 -20.65
CA LEU A 89 -2.80 3.50 -20.29
C LEU A 89 -3.50 4.25 -19.15
N CYS A 90 -2.78 4.70 -18.12
CA CYS A 90 -3.37 5.54 -17.07
C CYS A 90 -4.00 6.83 -17.63
N VAL A 91 -3.37 7.46 -18.63
CA VAL A 91 -3.90 8.64 -19.32
C VAL A 91 -5.11 8.29 -20.20
N GLN A 92 -4.99 7.24 -21.02
CA GLN A 92 -6.07 6.79 -21.91
C GLN A 92 -7.35 6.47 -21.14
N TYR A 93 -7.21 5.75 -20.03
CA TYR A 93 -8.32 5.34 -19.17
C TYR A 93 -8.61 6.34 -18.05
N ARG A 94 -7.91 7.49 -18.01
CA ARG A 94 -8.12 8.57 -17.02
C ARG A 94 -8.23 8.04 -15.59
N VAL A 95 -7.22 7.28 -15.15
CA VAL A 95 -7.18 6.69 -13.81
C VAL A 95 -7.38 7.78 -12.75
N PRO A 96 -8.38 7.67 -11.86
CA PRO A 96 -8.77 8.80 -11.02
C PRO A 96 -7.69 9.18 -10.00
N LEU A 97 -7.00 8.18 -9.42
CA LEU A 97 -5.93 8.36 -8.45
C LEU A 97 -4.73 7.52 -8.84
N VAL A 98 -3.57 8.16 -8.97
CA VAL A 98 -2.28 7.48 -9.19
C VAL A 98 -1.44 7.58 -7.92
N ILE A 99 -0.83 6.47 -7.55
CA ILE A 99 0.15 6.41 -6.46
C ILE A 99 1.52 6.21 -7.08
N THR A 100 2.51 7.02 -6.71
CA THR A 100 3.88 6.86 -7.21
C THR A 100 4.84 6.51 -6.08
N SER A 101 5.89 5.76 -6.41
CA SER A 101 6.89 5.29 -5.42
C SER A 101 8.27 5.09 -6.05
N LEU A 102 9.31 5.06 -5.22
CA LEU A 102 10.73 4.82 -5.59
C LEU A 102 11.30 5.85 -6.59
N GLY A 103 11.18 7.13 -6.23
CA GLY A 103 11.67 8.27 -7.01
C GLY A 103 10.56 9.26 -7.30
N ALA A 104 10.86 10.46 -7.77
CA ALA A 104 9.85 11.46 -8.11
C ALA A 104 10.14 12.03 -9.50
N ARG A 105 9.12 12.03 -10.36
CA ARG A 105 9.19 12.30 -11.80
C ARG A 105 8.11 13.29 -12.23
N GLU A 106 8.54 14.48 -12.66
CA GLU A 106 7.65 15.57 -13.08
C GLU A 106 6.84 15.21 -14.32
N ASP A 107 7.42 14.43 -15.25
CA ASP A 107 6.75 13.98 -16.47
C ASP A 107 5.56 13.06 -16.18
N VAL A 108 5.66 12.22 -15.15
CA VAL A 108 4.55 11.39 -14.68
C VAL A 108 3.44 12.27 -14.12
N ASN A 109 3.77 13.23 -13.23
CA ASN A 109 2.78 14.13 -12.64
C ASN A 109 2.06 14.96 -13.71
N ALA A 110 2.81 15.57 -14.63
CA ALA A 110 2.25 16.35 -15.73
C ALA A 110 1.30 15.53 -16.63
N ALA A 111 1.65 14.27 -16.91
CA ALA A 111 0.79 13.38 -17.68
C ALA A 111 -0.52 13.07 -16.95
N ILE A 112 -0.47 12.81 -15.64
CA ILE A 112 -1.68 12.55 -14.84
C ILE A 112 -2.56 13.80 -14.71
N HIS A 113 -1.95 14.97 -14.48
CA HIS A 113 -2.67 16.25 -14.41
C HIS A 113 -3.32 16.64 -15.73
N SER A 114 -2.82 16.19 -16.88
CA SER A 114 -3.36 16.53 -18.21
C SER A 114 -4.84 16.16 -18.42
N TYR A 115 -5.37 15.21 -17.62
CA TYR A 115 -6.78 14.83 -17.63
C TYR A 115 -7.50 15.10 -16.30
N GLY A 116 -6.84 15.79 -15.35
CA GLY A 116 -7.39 16.09 -14.03
C GLY A 116 -7.27 14.96 -13.01
N GLY A 117 -6.47 13.92 -13.28
CA GLY A 117 -6.12 12.93 -12.25
C GLY A 117 -5.23 13.54 -11.18
N ILE A 118 -5.10 12.84 -10.05
CA ILE A 118 -4.25 13.24 -8.92
C ILE A 118 -3.16 12.22 -8.64
N VAL A 119 -2.04 12.68 -8.09
CA VAL A 119 -0.90 11.86 -7.71
C VAL A 119 -0.62 11.97 -6.22
N LEU A 120 -0.65 10.83 -5.52
CA LEU A 120 -0.10 10.70 -4.16
C LEU A 120 1.26 9.99 -4.22
N HIS A 121 2.24 10.49 -3.47
CA HIS A 121 3.60 9.93 -3.48
C HIS A 121 3.95 9.24 -2.16
N ASP A 122 4.46 8.01 -2.23
CA ASP A 122 4.97 7.28 -1.07
C ASP A 122 6.30 7.89 -0.59
N VAL A 123 6.38 8.24 0.69
CA VAL A 123 7.58 8.84 1.31
C VAL A 123 7.85 8.23 2.67
N ILE A 124 9.13 8.10 3.02
CA ILE A 124 9.57 7.50 4.31
C ILE A 124 10.14 8.53 5.29
N ASP A 125 10.39 9.76 4.83
CA ASP A 125 10.90 10.88 5.61
C ASP A 125 10.47 12.24 5.03
N ASP A 126 10.69 13.32 5.80
CA ASP A 126 10.31 14.69 5.42
C ASP A 126 11.08 15.22 4.20
N MET A 127 12.32 14.75 4.00
CA MET A 127 13.15 15.19 2.88
C MET A 127 12.57 14.67 1.55
N PHE A 128 12.15 13.42 1.50
CA PHE A 128 11.43 12.86 0.35
C PHE A 128 10.03 13.47 0.20
N ALA A 129 9.34 13.77 1.30
CA ALA A 129 8.06 14.48 1.29
C ALA A 129 8.15 15.83 0.56
N ARG A 130 9.12 16.67 0.94
CA ARG A 130 9.35 17.96 0.28
C ARG A 130 9.67 17.80 -1.20
N LYS A 131 10.58 16.90 -1.54
CA LYS A 131 10.95 16.64 -2.93
C LYS A 131 9.79 16.15 -3.79
N ALA A 132 8.89 15.34 -3.22
CA ALA A 132 7.72 14.85 -3.95
C ALA A 132 6.76 16.01 -4.30
N ILE A 133 6.48 16.89 -3.34
CA ILE A 133 5.65 18.08 -3.55
C ILE A 133 6.33 19.09 -4.49
N GLU A 134 7.64 19.34 -4.32
CA GLU A 134 8.43 20.20 -5.22
C GLU A 134 8.34 19.75 -6.70
N LYS A 135 8.27 18.43 -6.93
CA LYS A 135 8.12 17.84 -8.27
C LYS A 135 6.68 17.70 -8.75
N GLY A 136 5.71 18.21 -7.98
CA GLY A 136 4.31 18.31 -8.39
C GLY A 136 3.43 17.12 -8.01
N ALA A 137 3.77 16.32 -7.01
CA ALA A 137 2.77 15.43 -6.41
C ALA A 137 1.69 16.26 -5.70
N ASP A 138 0.43 15.84 -5.78
CA ASP A 138 -0.69 16.52 -5.13
C ASP A 138 -0.74 16.23 -3.62
N GLY A 139 -0.26 15.06 -3.22
CA GLY A 139 -0.24 14.65 -1.83
C GLY A 139 0.75 13.54 -1.52
N LEU A 140 0.74 13.13 -0.26
CA LEU A 140 1.77 12.28 0.33
C LEU A 140 1.15 11.06 1.00
N ILE A 141 1.85 9.93 0.91
CA ILE A 141 1.60 8.75 1.72
C ILE A 141 2.84 8.56 2.58
N ALA A 142 2.72 8.90 3.87
CA ALA A 142 3.78 8.75 4.85
C ALA A 142 3.89 7.27 5.28
N VAL A 143 4.88 6.56 4.75
CA VAL A 143 5.17 5.15 5.04
C VAL A 143 6.06 5.04 6.26
N ALA A 144 5.44 5.11 7.43
CA ALA A 144 6.11 5.08 8.73
C ALA A 144 6.52 3.66 9.16
N ALA A 145 7.19 3.59 10.31
CA ALA A 145 7.60 2.35 10.96
C ALA A 145 6.43 1.36 11.11
N GLY A 146 6.73 0.10 10.77
CA GLY A 146 5.78 -1.02 10.87
C GLY A 146 4.85 -1.20 9.68
N ALA A 147 5.02 -0.44 8.59
CA ALA A 147 4.39 -0.76 7.30
C ALA A 147 4.95 -2.07 6.72
N GLY A 148 4.16 -2.81 5.95
CA GLY A 148 4.59 -4.06 5.32
C GLY A 148 5.42 -3.82 4.05
N GLY A 149 6.36 -4.72 3.75
CA GLY A 149 7.29 -4.51 2.65
C GLY A 149 8.21 -3.31 2.93
N HIS A 150 8.63 -2.59 1.88
CA HIS A 150 9.51 -1.43 2.03
C HIS A 150 8.87 -0.36 2.92
N ALA A 151 9.54 0.00 4.02
CA ALA A 151 8.99 0.87 5.05
C ALA A 151 10.06 1.81 5.61
N GLY A 152 9.62 2.99 6.06
CA GLY A 152 10.47 3.87 6.85
C GLY A 152 10.69 3.34 8.26
N THR A 153 11.64 3.94 8.98
CA THR A 153 11.93 3.64 10.38
C THR A 153 11.41 4.69 11.35
N LEU A 154 10.88 5.81 10.83
CA LEU A 154 10.36 6.90 11.63
C LEU A 154 9.03 6.54 12.29
N SER A 155 8.87 6.99 13.54
CA SER A 155 7.60 6.90 14.26
C SER A 155 6.50 7.61 13.47
N PRO A 156 5.27 7.06 13.40
CA PRO A 156 4.14 7.72 12.75
C PRO A 156 3.84 9.10 13.36
N PHE A 157 4.01 9.25 14.68
CA PHE A 157 3.83 10.55 15.35
C PHE A 157 4.82 11.60 14.86
N ALA A 158 6.11 11.22 14.77
CA ALA A 158 7.15 12.14 14.34
C ALA A 158 6.98 12.52 12.87
N LEU A 159 6.81 11.53 11.99
CA LEU A 159 6.72 11.75 10.55
C LEU A 159 5.51 12.61 10.16
N ILE A 160 4.32 12.33 10.73
CA ILE A 160 3.13 13.13 10.46
C ILE A 160 3.28 14.53 11.02
N GLN A 161 3.79 14.69 12.25
CA GLN A 161 4.00 16.00 12.86
C GLN A 161 4.96 16.87 12.03
N GLU A 162 6.08 16.31 11.57
CA GLU A 162 7.06 17.05 10.76
C GLU A 162 6.48 17.50 9.43
N ILE A 163 5.82 16.60 8.69
CA ILE A 163 5.19 16.93 7.40
C ILE A 163 4.11 18.00 7.58
N ARG A 164 3.29 17.89 8.64
CA ARG A 164 2.21 18.85 8.91
C ARG A 164 2.67 20.24 9.36
N GLN A 165 3.96 20.45 9.64
CA GLN A 165 4.47 21.81 9.90
C GLN A 165 4.47 22.70 8.66
N TRP A 166 4.44 22.11 7.45
CA TRP A 166 4.59 22.85 6.21
C TRP A 166 3.64 22.40 5.10
N PHE A 167 3.01 21.22 5.22
CA PHE A 167 2.15 20.66 4.20
C PHE A 167 0.69 20.53 4.64
N ASP A 168 -0.16 21.35 4.03
CA ASP A 168 -1.61 21.34 4.28
C ASP A 168 -2.40 20.44 3.33
N GLY A 169 -1.78 19.90 2.27
CA GLY A 169 -2.45 19.07 1.28
C GLY A 169 -2.80 17.64 1.76
N PRO A 170 -3.31 16.79 0.84
CA PRO A 170 -3.70 15.41 1.14
C PRO A 170 -2.55 14.59 1.73
N LEU A 171 -2.73 14.09 2.95
CA LEU A 171 -1.74 13.23 3.63
C LEU A 171 -2.37 11.93 4.09
N ALA A 172 -1.87 10.80 3.61
CA ALA A 172 -2.20 9.48 4.13
C ALA A 172 -1.10 8.96 5.06
N LEU A 173 -1.47 8.26 6.13
CA LEU A 173 -0.53 7.56 7.00
C LEU A 173 -0.57 6.05 6.73
N SER A 174 0.60 5.46 6.49
CA SER A 174 0.83 4.01 6.45
C SER A 174 1.72 3.58 7.61
N GLY A 175 1.54 2.35 8.09
CA GLY A 175 2.34 1.75 9.16
C GLY A 175 1.51 1.25 10.33
N SER A 176 1.55 -0.06 10.59
CA SER A 176 0.88 -0.72 11.72
C SER A 176 -0.64 -0.49 11.86
N ILE A 177 -1.32 -0.04 10.80
CA ILE A 177 -2.77 0.19 10.82
C ILE A 177 -3.49 -1.12 10.46
N ALA A 178 -4.30 -1.64 11.38
CA ALA A 178 -5.10 -2.85 11.15
C ALA A 178 -6.53 -2.82 11.72
N THR A 179 -6.91 -1.73 12.40
CA THR A 179 -8.24 -1.61 13.05
C THR A 179 -8.89 -0.27 12.73
N GLY A 180 -10.21 -0.17 12.92
CA GLY A 180 -10.91 1.11 12.78
C GLY A 180 -10.44 2.16 13.79
N ARG A 181 -10.02 1.73 14.99
CA ARG A 181 -9.39 2.61 15.98
C ARG A 181 -8.06 3.19 15.48
N ALA A 182 -7.24 2.38 14.81
CA ALA A 182 -5.99 2.86 14.23
C ALA A 182 -6.23 3.88 13.10
N ILE A 183 -7.29 3.72 12.30
CA ILE A 183 -7.71 4.71 11.30
C ILE A 183 -8.12 6.03 11.99
N ALA A 184 -8.90 5.97 13.07
CA ALA A 184 -9.27 7.15 13.84
C ALA A 184 -8.04 7.86 14.44
N ALA A 185 -7.10 7.09 15.00
CA ALA A 185 -5.85 7.62 15.55
C ALA A 185 -4.99 8.30 14.47
N ALA A 186 -4.87 7.70 13.28
CA ALA A 186 -4.17 8.32 12.15
C ALA A 186 -4.73 9.70 11.81
N ARG A 187 -6.06 9.82 11.82
CA ARG A 187 -6.73 11.10 11.60
C ARG A 187 -6.50 12.12 12.71
N MET A 188 -6.55 11.68 13.96
CA MET A 188 -6.28 12.54 15.11
C MET A 188 -4.83 13.05 15.13
N MET A 189 -3.88 12.28 14.61
CA MET A 189 -2.48 12.73 14.47
C MET A 189 -2.28 13.75 13.35
N GLY A 190 -3.27 13.95 12.48
CA GLY A 190 -3.22 14.93 11.40
C GLY A 190 -3.22 14.33 9.99
N ALA A 191 -3.27 13.02 9.80
CA ALA A 191 -3.48 12.45 8.46
C ALA A 191 -4.94 12.67 8.00
N ASP A 192 -5.17 12.81 6.70
CA ASP A 192 -6.51 12.83 6.12
C ASP A 192 -7.05 11.40 5.90
N LEU A 193 -6.15 10.47 5.57
CA LEU A 193 -6.46 9.08 5.25
C LEU A 193 -5.52 8.12 6.00
N ALA A 194 -6.00 6.93 6.30
CA ALA A 194 -5.16 5.78 6.58
C ALA A 194 -4.79 5.06 5.27
N TYR A 195 -3.69 4.32 5.29
CA TYR A 195 -3.20 3.50 4.19
C TYR A 195 -2.83 2.11 4.73
N MET A 196 -3.61 1.09 4.38
CA MET A 196 -3.58 -0.23 5.02
C MET A 196 -3.33 -1.35 4.02
N GLY A 197 -2.35 -2.20 4.30
CA GLY A 197 -1.98 -3.34 3.45
C GLY A 197 -2.21 -4.69 4.10
N SER A 198 -1.32 -5.08 5.00
CA SER A 198 -1.19 -6.46 5.50
C SER A 198 -2.48 -7.15 5.94
N PRO A 199 -3.44 -6.49 6.63
CA PRO A 199 -4.71 -7.13 6.96
C PRO A 199 -5.51 -7.60 5.75
N PHE A 200 -5.44 -6.88 4.62
CA PHE A 200 -6.14 -7.28 3.40
C PHE A 200 -5.55 -8.53 2.76
N ILE A 201 -4.32 -8.95 3.10
CA ILE A 201 -3.75 -10.21 2.63
C ILE A 201 -4.59 -11.39 3.15
N ALA A 202 -5.07 -11.32 4.38
CA ALA A 202 -5.96 -12.31 4.99
C ALA A 202 -7.43 -12.13 4.59
N THR A 203 -7.71 -11.66 3.37
CA THR A 203 -9.08 -11.61 2.84
C THR A 203 -9.31 -12.64 1.75
N ALA A 204 -10.57 -13.02 1.52
CA ALA A 204 -10.92 -14.04 0.53
C ALA A 204 -10.46 -13.63 -0.89
N GLU A 205 -10.62 -12.37 -1.24
CA GLU A 205 -10.39 -11.81 -2.58
C GLU A 205 -8.91 -11.51 -2.88
N ALA A 206 -8.07 -11.43 -1.86
CA ALA A 206 -6.63 -11.23 -2.04
C ALA A 206 -5.99 -12.39 -2.80
N ASN A 207 -5.16 -12.07 -3.80
CA ASN A 207 -4.38 -13.06 -4.55
C ASN A 207 -3.12 -13.46 -3.76
N ALA A 208 -3.33 -14.20 -2.66
CA ALA A 208 -2.28 -14.70 -1.80
C ALA A 208 -2.41 -16.22 -1.65
N ASP A 209 -1.27 -16.89 -1.48
CA ASP A 209 -1.24 -18.30 -1.11
C ASP A 209 -2.06 -18.52 0.18
N PRO A 210 -2.90 -19.56 0.29
CA PRO A 210 -3.64 -19.84 1.52
C PRO A 210 -2.75 -19.90 2.78
N ALA A 211 -1.54 -20.44 2.67
CA ALA A 211 -0.58 -20.47 3.77
C ALA A 211 -0.08 -19.08 4.14
N TYR A 212 0.00 -18.14 3.19
CA TYR A 212 0.31 -16.75 3.49
C TYR A 212 -0.83 -16.09 4.24
N LYS A 213 -2.08 -16.28 3.78
CA LYS A 213 -3.26 -15.75 4.49
C LYS A 213 -3.34 -16.26 5.93
N GLN A 214 -3.09 -17.55 6.13
CA GLN A 214 -3.10 -18.16 7.46
C GLN A 214 -1.93 -17.67 8.32
N MET A 215 -0.74 -17.49 7.74
CA MET A 215 0.41 -16.96 8.47
C MET A 215 0.19 -15.53 8.98
N ILE A 216 -0.59 -14.71 8.27
CA ILE A 216 -1.01 -13.39 8.76
C ILE A 216 -1.87 -13.51 10.03
N VAL A 217 -2.79 -14.47 10.05
CA VAL A 217 -3.69 -14.73 11.19
C VAL A 217 -2.91 -15.27 12.40
N ASP A 218 -1.94 -16.15 12.15
CA ASP A 218 -1.20 -16.85 13.21
C ASP A 218 -0.03 -16.02 13.79
N SER A 219 0.29 -14.87 13.20
CA SER A 219 1.47 -14.07 13.53
C SER A 219 1.14 -12.75 14.22
N HIS A 220 2.12 -12.21 14.95
CA HIS A 220 2.01 -10.93 15.65
C HIS A 220 3.20 -10.02 15.32
N ALA A 221 3.23 -8.84 15.93
CA ALA A 221 4.30 -7.86 15.69
C ALA A 221 5.72 -8.41 15.97
N ALA A 222 5.85 -9.34 16.94
CA ALA A 222 7.12 -10.00 17.27
C ALA A 222 7.64 -10.93 16.16
N ASP A 223 6.75 -11.37 15.28
CA ASP A 223 7.06 -12.24 14.14
C ASP A 223 7.43 -11.45 12.89
N ILE A 224 7.68 -10.14 13.00
CA ILE A 224 8.07 -9.29 11.89
C ILE A 224 9.58 -8.99 11.96
N VAL A 225 10.28 -9.26 10.87
CA VAL A 225 11.72 -9.03 10.71
C VAL A 225 11.93 -7.91 9.70
N TYR A 226 12.60 -6.85 10.12
CA TYR A 226 13.01 -5.75 9.26
C TYR A 226 14.38 -6.05 8.63
N SER A 227 14.43 -6.21 7.31
CA SER A 227 15.61 -6.69 6.59
C SER A 227 15.69 -6.14 5.17
N ASP A 228 16.89 -5.94 4.63
CA ASP A 228 17.14 -5.57 3.22
C ASP A 228 17.48 -6.78 2.34
N VAL A 229 17.60 -7.97 2.92
CA VAL A 229 18.17 -9.16 2.27
C VAL A 229 17.37 -9.61 1.06
N PHE A 230 16.05 -9.52 1.12
CA PHE A 230 15.18 -10.14 0.12
C PHE A 230 15.00 -9.31 -1.15
N THR A 231 15.13 -7.99 -1.06
CA THR A 231 14.88 -7.06 -2.17
C THR A 231 16.01 -6.06 -2.41
N GLY A 232 17.03 -6.05 -1.56
CA GLY A 232 18.10 -5.04 -1.55
C GLY A 232 17.69 -3.70 -0.94
N VAL A 233 16.44 -3.57 -0.47
CA VAL A 233 15.91 -2.39 0.21
C VAL A 233 15.21 -2.86 1.47
N HIS A 234 15.41 -2.14 2.57
CA HIS A 234 14.83 -2.56 3.85
C HIS A 234 13.30 -2.63 3.78
N GLY A 235 12.76 -3.73 4.29
CA GLY A 235 11.33 -3.94 4.44
C GLY A 235 11.00 -4.91 5.57
N ASN A 236 9.72 -4.97 5.93
CA ASN A 236 9.21 -5.86 6.96
C ASN A 236 8.67 -7.17 6.36
N TYR A 237 9.10 -8.30 6.91
CA TYR A 237 8.81 -9.65 6.45
C TYR A 237 8.38 -10.57 7.59
N LEU A 238 7.57 -11.59 7.28
CA LEU A 238 7.13 -12.61 8.24
C LEU A 238 8.27 -13.55 8.58
N ARG A 239 8.68 -13.57 9.85
CA ARG A 239 9.64 -14.51 10.43
C ARG A 239 9.33 -15.97 10.07
N PRO A 240 8.08 -16.48 10.15
CA PRO A 240 7.82 -17.88 9.82
C PRO A 240 8.04 -18.20 8.33
N SER A 241 7.83 -17.24 7.42
CA SER A 241 8.12 -17.42 5.98
C SER A 241 9.62 -17.51 5.71
N ILE A 242 10.43 -16.75 6.45
CA ILE A 242 11.90 -16.80 6.39
C ILE A 242 12.37 -18.18 6.85
N VAL A 243 11.85 -18.68 7.98
CA VAL A 243 12.16 -20.03 8.48
C VAL A 243 11.73 -21.10 7.48
N ALA A 244 10.53 -20.98 6.88
CA ALA A 244 10.04 -21.91 5.87
C ALA A 244 10.91 -21.94 4.60
N SER A 245 11.58 -20.83 4.29
CA SER A 245 12.55 -20.75 3.18
C SER A 245 13.92 -21.36 3.49
N GLY A 246 14.13 -21.83 4.74
CA GLY A 246 15.37 -22.46 5.20
C GLY A 246 16.43 -21.47 5.72
N LEU A 247 16.03 -20.23 6.03
CA LEU A 247 16.92 -19.19 6.54
C LEU A 247 16.70 -18.96 8.03
N ASP A 248 17.76 -18.57 8.74
CA ASP A 248 17.67 -18.12 10.13
C ASP A 248 17.34 -16.62 10.18
N PRO A 249 16.14 -16.22 10.65
CA PRO A 249 15.75 -14.82 10.77
C PRO A 249 16.62 -13.99 11.73
N ASP A 250 17.31 -14.61 12.69
CA ASP A 250 18.19 -13.92 13.64
C ASP A 250 19.66 -13.88 13.18
N SER A 251 19.97 -14.54 12.06
CA SER A 251 21.31 -14.60 11.46
C SER A 251 21.27 -14.40 9.94
N LEU A 252 20.46 -13.45 9.46
CA LEU A 252 20.39 -13.13 8.04
C LEU A 252 21.71 -12.51 7.54
N PRO A 253 22.17 -12.89 6.32
CA PRO A 253 23.34 -12.26 5.70
C PRO A 253 23.08 -10.77 5.43
N LYS A 254 24.09 -9.95 5.13
CA LYS A 254 23.85 -8.58 4.66
C LYS A 254 23.60 -8.59 3.15
N ALA A 255 22.68 -7.75 2.66
CA ALA A 255 22.34 -7.72 1.23
C ALA A 255 23.56 -7.52 0.31
N LYS A 256 24.53 -6.70 0.73
CA LYS A 256 25.78 -6.44 -0.02
C LYS A 256 26.71 -7.65 -0.17
N ASP A 257 26.53 -8.67 0.68
CA ASP A 257 27.33 -9.90 0.68
C ASP A 257 26.66 -10.99 -0.18
N MET A 258 25.50 -10.68 -0.80
CA MET A 258 24.78 -11.59 -1.67
C MET A 258 25.05 -11.31 -3.15
N ASP A 259 25.47 -12.35 -3.87
CA ASP A 259 25.54 -12.32 -5.33
C ASP A 259 24.15 -12.57 -5.93
N PHE A 260 23.43 -11.48 -6.21
CA PHE A 260 22.11 -11.53 -6.85
C PHE A 260 22.15 -12.21 -8.23
N ALA A 261 23.29 -12.22 -8.95
CA ALA A 261 23.42 -12.89 -10.25
C ALA A 261 23.53 -14.41 -10.09
N ALA A 262 24.34 -14.92 -9.16
CA ALA A 262 24.44 -16.35 -8.84
C ALA A 262 23.10 -16.94 -8.31
N MET A 263 22.26 -16.09 -7.73
CA MET A 263 20.95 -16.45 -7.18
C MET A 263 19.83 -16.52 -8.23
N THR A 264 19.99 -15.92 -9.43
CA THR A 264 18.96 -15.97 -10.49
C THR A 264 18.96 -17.27 -11.32
N GLY A 265 19.92 -18.17 -11.11
CA GLY A 265 20.18 -19.34 -11.96
C GLY A 265 19.75 -20.73 -11.43
N GLY A 266 19.05 -20.85 -10.28
CA GLY A 266 18.72 -22.14 -9.66
C GLY A 266 17.23 -22.38 -9.35
N GLU A 267 16.79 -23.65 -9.40
CA GLU A 267 15.38 -24.11 -9.36
C GLU A 267 14.61 -23.93 -8.02
N LYS A 268 15.16 -23.23 -7.02
CA LYS A 268 14.40 -22.80 -5.83
C LYS A 268 14.78 -21.37 -5.44
N LYS A 269 13.93 -20.41 -5.82
CA LYS A 269 14.05 -19.01 -5.40
C LYS A 269 13.68 -18.91 -3.92
N ALA A 270 14.65 -19.03 -3.02
CA ALA A 270 14.43 -18.97 -1.56
C ALA A 270 13.62 -17.73 -1.13
N TRP A 271 13.72 -16.62 -1.86
CA TRP A 271 13.00 -15.35 -1.62
C TRP A 271 11.58 -15.28 -2.21
N ARG A 272 11.18 -16.16 -3.13
CA ARG A 272 9.81 -16.14 -3.69
C ARG A 272 8.78 -16.38 -2.60
N ASP A 273 9.14 -17.22 -1.65
CA ASP A 273 8.26 -17.71 -0.59
C ASP A 273 8.54 -16.99 0.75
N VAL A 274 9.28 -15.87 0.71
CA VAL A 274 9.45 -14.93 1.83
C VAL A 274 8.43 -13.80 1.66
N TRP A 275 7.61 -13.60 2.69
CA TRP A 275 6.39 -12.82 2.57
C TRP A 275 6.45 -11.51 3.37
N GLY A 276 6.15 -10.40 2.70
CA GLY A 276 6.25 -9.04 3.27
C GLY A 276 5.02 -8.61 4.06
N CYS A 277 5.18 -8.27 5.34
CA CYS A 277 4.08 -7.98 6.24
C CYS A 277 4.42 -6.87 7.24
N GLY A 278 3.45 -6.04 7.61
CA GLY A 278 3.59 -4.98 8.61
C GLY A 278 3.32 -5.48 10.04
N GLN A 279 3.66 -4.65 11.01
CA GLN A 279 3.61 -4.98 12.45
C GLN A 279 2.18 -4.98 13.03
N GLY A 280 1.21 -4.38 12.33
CA GLY A 280 -0.18 -4.25 12.80
C GLY A 280 -1.00 -5.54 12.80
N ILE A 281 -0.48 -6.65 12.28
CA ILE A 281 -1.27 -7.87 12.01
C ILE A 281 -1.82 -8.59 13.24
N GLY A 282 -1.36 -8.28 14.45
CA GLY A 282 -1.89 -8.92 15.66
C GLY A 282 -3.39 -8.67 15.92
N ALA A 283 -4.03 -7.75 15.18
CA ALA A 283 -5.47 -7.54 15.20
C ALA A 283 -6.26 -8.40 14.18
N VAL A 284 -5.58 -9.21 13.38
CA VAL A 284 -6.18 -10.04 12.33
C VAL A 284 -6.30 -11.47 12.86
N ASP A 285 -7.53 -11.93 13.08
CA ASP A 285 -7.80 -13.20 13.78
C ASP A 285 -8.41 -14.30 12.89
N LYS A 286 -8.72 -13.98 11.63
CA LYS A 286 -9.30 -14.92 10.67
C LYS A 286 -9.13 -14.45 9.23
N VAL A 287 -9.22 -15.41 8.31
CA VAL A 287 -9.45 -15.12 6.88
C VAL A 287 -10.94 -14.88 6.66
N GLN A 288 -11.30 -13.75 6.05
CA GLN A 288 -12.70 -13.35 5.86
C GLN A 288 -12.92 -12.57 4.55
N PRO A 289 -14.16 -12.39 4.07
CA PRO A 289 -14.44 -11.51 2.94
C PRO A 289 -13.98 -10.07 3.20
N THR A 290 -13.50 -9.38 2.16
CA THR A 290 -13.07 -7.96 2.25
C THR A 290 -14.20 -7.06 2.75
N ALA A 291 -15.42 -7.30 2.30
CA ALA A 291 -16.59 -6.55 2.73
C ALA A 291 -16.84 -6.66 4.25
N ASP A 292 -16.70 -7.86 4.81
CA ASP A 292 -16.89 -8.11 6.24
C ASP A 292 -15.79 -7.45 7.07
N PHE A 293 -14.54 -7.56 6.60
CA PHE A 293 -13.41 -6.90 7.25
C PHE A 293 -13.60 -5.37 7.29
N VAL A 294 -13.97 -4.75 6.16
CA VAL A 294 -14.24 -3.30 6.10
C VAL A 294 -15.46 -2.91 6.95
N ALA A 295 -16.50 -3.75 7.02
CA ALA A 295 -17.64 -3.51 7.91
C ALA A 295 -17.21 -3.50 9.39
N GLY A 296 -16.31 -4.40 9.79
CA GLY A 296 -15.68 -4.40 11.12
C GLY A 296 -14.89 -3.12 11.38
N LEU A 297 -14.03 -2.72 10.45
CA LEU A 297 -13.28 -1.45 10.53
C LEU A 297 -14.22 -0.24 10.69
N LYS A 298 -15.37 -0.22 10.00
CA LYS A 298 -16.38 0.84 10.13
C LYS A 298 -17.00 0.91 11.52
N ALA A 299 -17.34 -0.23 12.10
CA ALA A 299 -17.87 -0.30 13.45
C ALA A 299 -16.84 0.23 14.47
N ASP A 300 -15.60 -0.27 14.39
CA ASP A 300 -14.49 0.11 15.26
C ASP A 300 -14.15 1.60 15.14
N TYR A 301 -14.10 2.14 13.93
CA TYR A 301 -13.80 3.55 13.67
C TYR A 301 -14.86 4.45 14.30
N ARG A 302 -16.15 4.14 14.08
CA ARG A 302 -17.25 4.92 14.68
C ARG A 302 -17.23 4.85 16.20
N ALA A 303 -16.99 3.68 16.76
CA ALA A 303 -16.88 3.51 18.21
C ALA A 303 -15.69 4.30 18.79
N ALA A 304 -14.54 4.27 18.11
CA ALA A 304 -13.35 5.02 18.54
C ALA A 304 -13.56 6.54 18.48
N VAL A 305 -14.19 7.05 17.42
CA VAL A 305 -14.52 8.47 17.29
C VAL A 305 -15.55 8.90 18.34
N ALA A 306 -16.62 8.12 18.54
CA ALA A 306 -17.66 8.44 19.52
C ALA A 306 -17.18 8.35 20.98
N GLY A 307 -16.27 7.42 21.27
CA GLY A 307 -15.70 7.22 22.60
C GLY A 307 -14.54 8.16 22.95
N PHE A 308 -14.09 9.00 22.02
CA PHE A 308 -13.03 9.98 22.29
C PHE A 308 -13.64 11.21 22.97
N THR A 309 -13.59 11.23 24.30
CA THR A 309 -14.02 12.35 25.14
C THR A 309 -12.80 12.88 25.91
N LEU A 310 -12.60 14.20 25.90
CA LEU A 310 -11.58 14.91 26.67
C LEU A 310 -12.01 15.13 28.12
#